data_AF-A0A8T1S4N3-F1
#
_entry.id   AF-A0A8T1S4N3-F1
#
_cell.length_a   1.000
_cell.length_b   1.000
_cell.length_c   1.000
_cell.angle_alpha   90.00
_cell.angle_beta   90.00
_cell.angle_gamma   90.00
#
_symmetry.space_group_name_H-M   'P 1'
#
loop_
_entity.id
_entity.type
_entity.pdbx_description
1 polymer ?
#
loop_
_entity_poly.entity_id
_entity_poly.type
_entity_poly.pdbx_seq_one_letter_code
_entity_poly.pdbx_strand_id
1 'polypeptide(L)'
;VTKNKLLCRLAELESRQPHPPKPAVERGTRCMAEFVRGADGAAWNRCWLLEKVEDLAVVLFADFGRSATVPLNSPRKLGEDDFWAITPLAQPFMFL
;
A
#
# COMPACT_ATOMS: atom_id res chain seq x y z
N VAL A 1 7.60 -14.03 -8.16
CA VAL A 1 6.15 -13.89 -7.88
C VAL A 1 5.53 -13.03 -9.00
N THR A 2 4.34 -13.32 -9.51
CA THR A 2 3.68 -12.47 -10.51
C THR A 2 2.83 -11.41 -9.81
N LYS A 3 2.50 -10.28 -10.47
CA LYS A 3 1.66 -9.20 -9.88
C LYS A 3 0.37 -9.75 -9.27
N ASN A 4 -0.34 -10.63 -9.97
CA ASN A 4 -1.59 -11.22 -9.47
C ASN A 4 -1.37 -12.04 -8.19
N LYS A 5 -0.29 -12.83 -8.12
CA LYS A 5 0.04 -13.61 -6.92
C LYS A 5 0.38 -12.70 -5.73
N LEU A 6 1.00 -11.54 -5.97
CA LEU A 6 1.26 -10.53 -4.94
C LEU A 6 -0.05 -9.98 -4.36
N LEU A 7 -1.00 -9.59 -5.22
CA LEU A 7 -2.29 -9.05 -4.78
C LEU A 7 -3.09 -10.08 -3.96
N CYS A 8 -3.09 -11.35 -4.37
CA CYS A 8 -3.72 -12.43 -3.59
C CYS A 8 -3.09 -12.57 -2.19
N ARG A 9 -1.76 -12.52 -2.09
CA ARG A 9 -1.04 -12.62 -0.81
C ARG A 9 -1.31 -11.43 0.10
N LEU A 10 -1.47 -10.23 -0.46
CA LEU A 10 -1.88 -9.05 0.32
C LEU A 10 -3.29 -9.21 0.88
N ALA A 11 -4.24 -9.74 0.09
CA ALA A 11 -5.58 -10.02 0.57
C ALA A 11 -5.60 -11.10 1.67
N GLU A 12 -4.83 -12.19 1.51
CA GLU A 12 -4.66 -13.21 2.56
C GLU A 12 -4.09 -12.62 3.85
N LEU A 13 -3.07 -11.77 3.74
CA LEU A 13 -2.47 -11.10 4.88
C LEU A 13 -3.49 -10.19 5.59
N GLU A 14 -4.28 -9.45 4.82
CA GLU A 14 -5.28 -8.55 5.39
C GLU A 14 -6.38 -9.30 6.14
N SER A 15 -6.89 -10.39 5.57
CA SER A 15 -7.92 -11.23 6.23
C SER A 15 -7.50 -11.79 7.60
N ARG A 16 -6.19 -11.84 7.86
CA ARG A 16 -5.61 -12.35 9.12
C ARG A 16 -5.29 -11.25 10.12
N GLN A 17 -5.31 -9.98 9.70
CA GLN A 17 -4.95 -8.86 10.55
C GLN A 17 -6.20 -8.22 11.18
N PRO A 18 -6.23 -8.06 12.52
CA PRO A 18 -7.21 -7.18 13.14
C PRO A 18 -6.96 -5.73 12.69
N HIS A 19 -8.04 -4.94 12.60
CA HIS A 19 -7.94 -3.52 12.29
C HIS A 19 -7.09 -2.83 13.37
N PRO A 20 -5.95 -2.20 13.02
CA PRO A 20 -5.09 -1.61 14.01
C PRO A 20 -5.79 -0.41 14.64
N PRO A 21 -5.76 -0.28 15.99
CA PRO A 21 -6.44 0.80 16.70
C PRO A 21 -5.77 2.17 16.49
N LYS A 22 -4.52 2.20 16.03
CA LYS A 22 -3.78 3.41 15.69
C LYS A 22 -2.97 3.23 14.40
N PRO A 23 -2.79 4.29 13.61
CA PRO A 23 -1.92 4.27 12.45
C PRO A 23 -0.47 3.99 12.87
N ALA A 24 0.03 2.80 12.58
CA ALA A 24 1.41 2.39 12.87
C ALA A 24 2.38 2.71 11.72
N VAL A 25 2.04 3.70 10.89
CA VAL A 25 2.78 4.07 9.68
C VAL A 25 3.38 5.45 9.86
N GLU A 26 4.65 5.65 9.51
CA GLU A 26 5.33 6.95 9.43
C GLU A 26 5.70 7.27 7.97
N ARG A 27 6.05 8.53 7.65
CA ARG A 27 6.52 8.87 6.29
C ARG A 27 7.67 7.95 5.87
N GLY A 28 7.61 7.46 4.64
CA GLY A 28 8.55 6.47 4.09
C GLY A 28 8.23 5.01 4.47
N THR A 29 7.23 4.77 5.33
CA THR A 29 6.84 3.41 5.72
C THR A 29 6.28 2.65 4.53
N ARG A 30 6.81 1.44 4.34
CA ARG A 30 6.24 0.40 3.48
C ARG A 30 4.91 -0.06 4.09
N CYS A 31 3.83 0.17 3.37
CA CYS A 31 2.48 -0.13 3.81
C CYS A 31 1.68 -0.83 2.70
N MET A 32 0.44 -1.15 3.00
CA MET A 32 -0.55 -1.57 2.04
C MET A 32 -1.84 -0.79 2.25
N ALA A 33 -2.51 -0.48 1.15
CA ALA A 33 -3.80 0.20 1.15
C ALA A 33 -4.71 -0.40 0.08
N GLU A 34 -6.01 -0.30 0.31
CA GLU A 34 -7.00 -0.71 -0.66
C GLU A 34 -7.15 0.37 -1.74
N PHE A 35 -7.17 -0.06 -3.00
CA PHE A 35 -7.44 0.80 -4.15
C PHE A 35 -8.71 0.33 -4.83
N VAL A 36 -9.72 1.20 -4.83
CA VAL A 36 -10.99 0.95 -5.53
C VAL A 36 -10.79 1.21 -7.02
N ARG A 37 -10.92 0.18 -7.84
CA ARG A 37 -10.77 0.21 -9.31
C ARG A 37 -12.12 0.34 -10.01
N GLY A 38 -13.06 1.08 -9.44
CA GLY A 38 -14.40 1.24 -10.00
C GLY A 38 -15.14 -0.10 -10.12
N ALA A 39 -15.55 -0.47 -11.34
CA ALA A 39 -16.31 -1.70 -11.62
C ALA A 39 -15.53 -2.99 -11.35
N ASP A 40 -14.20 -2.94 -11.34
CA ASP A 40 -13.32 -4.09 -11.06
C ASP A 40 -13.16 -4.38 -9.55
N GLY A 41 -13.95 -3.69 -8.73
CA GLY A 41 -13.92 -3.82 -7.27
C GLY A 41 -12.68 -3.19 -6.65
N ALA A 42 -12.36 -3.63 -5.44
CA ALA A 42 -11.26 -3.13 -4.65
C ALA A 42 -10.16 -4.19 -4.52
N ALA A 43 -8.90 -3.75 -4.45
CA ALA A 43 -7.78 -4.65 -4.23
C ALA A 43 -6.75 -4.01 -3.31
N TRP A 44 -6.12 -4.85 -2.50
CA TRP A 44 -4.98 -4.47 -1.66
C TRP A 44 -3.72 -4.35 -2.49
N ASN A 45 -3.01 -3.23 -2.32
CA ASN A 45 -1.78 -2.94 -3.04
C ASN A 45 -0.70 -2.50 -2.05
N ARG A 46 0.56 -2.80 -2.37
CA ARG A 46 1.71 -2.27 -1.65
C ARG A 46 1.92 -0.80 -1.99
N CYS A 47 2.24 -0.02 -0.97
CA CYS A 47 2.36 1.43 -1.03
C CYS A 47 3.54 1.93 -0.21
N TRP A 48 3.97 3.14 -0.51
CA TRP A 48 4.75 3.95 0.42
C TRP A 48 3.89 5.04 1.02
N LEU A 49 3.98 5.24 2.33
CA LEU A 49 3.41 6.42 2.96
C LEU A 49 4.26 7.64 2.58
N LEU A 50 3.67 8.59 1.86
CA LEU A 50 4.34 9.84 1.50
C LEU A 50 4.19 10.88 2.60
N GLU A 51 2.99 11.02 3.15
CA GLU A 51 2.69 12.08 4.11
C GLU A 51 1.48 11.76 4.98
N LYS A 52 1.42 12.40 6.15
CA LYS A 52 0.25 12.43 7.02
C LYS A 52 -0.26 13.86 7.06
N VAL A 53 -1.55 14.03 6.84
CA VAL A 53 -2.22 15.33 6.92
C VAL A 53 -3.45 15.13 7.77
N GLU A 54 -3.39 15.56 9.03
CA GLU A 54 -4.47 15.36 10.01
C GLU A 54 -4.88 13.88 10.09
N ASP A 55 -6.15 13.56 9.78
CA ASP A 55 -6.72 12.21 9.76
C ASP A 55 -6.60 11.52 8.39
N LEU A 56 -5.77 12.04 7.50
CA LEU A 56 -5.52 11.52 6.16
C LEU A 56 -4.06 11.08 5.98
N ALA A 57 -3.88 10.10 5.11
CA ALA A 57 -2.59 9.61 4.65
C ALA A 57 -2.50 9.77 3.14
N VAL A 58 -1.38 10.32 2.66
CA VAL A 58 -1.02 10.30 1.24
C VAL A 58 -0.14 9.08 1.01
N VAL A 59 -0.58 8.18 0.13
CA VAL A 59 0.15 6.96 -0.23
C VAL A 59 0.52 6.96 -1.71
N LEU A 60 1.67 6.37 -2.06
CA LEU A 60 2.08 6.07 -3.43
C LEU A 60 1.92 4.57 -3.68
N PHE A 61 1.04 4.19 -4.60
CA PHE A 61 0.87 2.80 -5.01
C PHE A 61 2.09 2.34 -5.81
N ALA A 62 2.88 1.43 -5.23
CA ALA A 62 4.21 1.11 -5.73
C ALA A 62 4.22 0.48 -7.12
N ASP A 63 3.15 -0.24 -7.47
CA ASP A 63 3.03 -0.92 -8.76
C ASP A 63 2.27 -0.13 -9.82
N PHE A 64 1.73 1.03 -9.46
CA PHE A 64 0.94 1.88 -10.36
C PHE A 64 1.53 3.27 -10.53
N GLY A 65 2.37 3.73 -9.60
CA GLY A 65 2.98 5.06 -9.64
C GLY A 65 1.99 6.19 -9.38
N ARG A 66 0.79 5.87 -8.88
CA ARG A 66 -0.27 6.83 -8.57
C ARG A 66 -0.32 7.09 -7.07
N SER A 67 -0.49 8.35 -6.70
CA SER A 67 -0.81 8.71 -5.33
C SER A 67 -2.32 8.68 -5.07
N ALA A 68 -2.70 8.47 -3.82
CA ALA A 68 -4.06 8.68 -3.35
C ALA A 68 -4.05 9.17 -1.89
N THR A 69 -5.12 9.86 -1.53
CA THR A 69 -5.40 10.25 -0.15
C THR A 69 -6.40 9.27 0.43
N VAL A 70 -6.06 8.65 1.55
CA VAL A 70 -6.88 7.64 2.24
C VAL A 70 -7.00 7.99 3.71
N PRO A 71 -8.03 7.50 4.43
CA PRO A 71 -8.11 7.67 5.89
C PRO A 71 -6.85 7.15 6.58
N LEU A 72 -6.33 7.85 7.57
CA LEU A 72 -5.06 7.52 8.23
C LEU A 72 -5.06 6.14 8.90
N ASN A 73 -6.24 5.65 9.30
CA ASN A 73 -6.43 4.31 9.88
C ASN A 73 -6.59 3.18 8.84
N SER A 74 -6.66 3.50 7.55
CA SER A 74 -6.84 2.51 6.48
C SER A 74 -5.52 1.80 6.10
N PRO A 75 -4.37 2.49 5.91
CA PRO A 75 -3.11 1.83 5.60
C PRO A 75 -2.66 0.86 6.69
N ARG A 76 -2.23 -0.34 6.28
CA ARG A 76 -1.60 -1.32 7.19
C ARG A 76 -0.11 -1.41 6.93
N LYS A 77 0.69 -1.58 7.98
CA LYS A 77 2.14 -1.74 7.84
C LYS A 77 2.46 -3.02 7.08
N LEU A 78 3.34 -2.94 6.09
CA LEU A 78 3.76 -4.06 5.25
C LEU A 78 5.28 -4.22 5.35
N GLY A 79 5.73 -4.78 6.48
CA GLY A 79 7.14 -4.88 6.82
C GLY A 79 7.86 -6.12 6.26
N GLU A 80 7.14 -7.15 5.80
CA GLU A 80 7.76 -8.37 5.26
C GLU A 80 8.46 -8.07 3.92
N ASP A 81 9.77 -8.33 3.86
CA ASP A 81 10.60 -8.06 2.67
C ASP A 81 10.18 -8.90 1.46
N ASP A 82 9.54 -10.05 1.66
CA ASP A 82 9.01 -10.90 0.57
C ASP A 82 8.03 -10.15 -0.35
N PHE A 83 7.26 -9.20 0.19
CA PHE A 83 6.37 -8.35 -0.61
C PHE A 83 7.12 -7.29 -1.44
N TRP A 84 8.41 -7.08 -1.16
CA TRP A 84 9.28 -6.09 -1.78
C TRP A 84 10.42 -6.70 -2.58
N ALA A 85 10.58 -8.04 -2.54
CA ALA A 85 11.58 -8.78 -3.30
C ALA A 85 11.48 -8.58 -4.82
N ILE A 86 10.28 -8.25 -5.31
CA ILE A 86 10.10 -7.79 -6.70
C ILE A 86 10.14 -6.28 -6.72
N THR A 87 10.98 -5.73 -7.59
CA THR A 87 11.04 -4.29 -7.82
C THR A 87 9.63 -3.73 -8.12
N PRO A 88 9.22 -2.65 -7.45
CA PRO A 88 8.02 -1.89 -7.79
C PRO A 88 7.87 -1.69 -9.30
N LEU A 89 6.71 -2.04 -9.84
CA LEU A 89 6.49 -1.99 -11.30
C LEU A 89 6.45 -0.55 -11.82
N ALA A 90 6.00 0.38 -10.99
CA ALA A 90 6.17 1.78 -11.28
C ALA A 90 7.49 2.24 -10.67
N GLN A 91 8.43 2.61 -11.52
CA GLN A 91 9.64 3.28 -11.06
C GLN A 91 9.27 4.76 -10.87
N PRO A 92 9.44 5.34 -9.66
CA PRO A 92 9.44 6.78 -9.56
C PRO A 92 10.57 7.25 -10.46
N PHE A 93 10.27 8.11 -11.42
CA PHE A 93 11.29 8.71 -12.26
C PHE A 93 12.35 9.27 -11.31
N MET A 94 13.57 8.71 -11.37
CA MET A 94 14.71 9.31 -10.69
C MET A 94 14.90 10.66 -11.37
N PHE A 95 14.33 11.71 -10.79
CA PHE A 95 14.85 13.05 -11.01
C PHE A 95 16.20 13.05 -10.30
N LEU A 96 17.24 12.70 -11.07
CA LEU A 96 18.64 12.94 -10.75
C LEU A 96 18.86 14.43 -10.51
#